data_AF-A0AB38D344-F1
#
_entry.id   AF-A0AB38D344-F1
#
_cell.length_a   1.000
_cell.length_b   1.000
_cell.length_c   1.000
_cell.angle_alpha   90.00
_cell.angle_beta   90.00
_cell.angle_gamma   90.00
#
_symmetry.space_group_name_H-M   'P 1'
#
loop_
_entity.id
_entity.type
_entity.pdbx_description
1 polymer ?
#
loop_
_entity_poly.entity_id
_entity_poly.type
_entity_poly.pdbx_seq_one_letter_code
_entity_poly.pdbx_strand_id
1 'polypeptide(L)'
;MDGDERDNGRLIGARVLVGITFRDGERSSSIQRHGIVIRCDDEVIEIESPDGETFTLPPAPESFSPAAPGEYRLRSTGEVITDPDYLATWTVDGRGEDPAPYLP
;
A
#
# COMPACT_ATOMS: atom_id res chain seq x y z
N MET A 1 17.15 -4.49 26.34
CA MET A 1 17.24 -3.83 25.02
C MET A 1 16.23 -4.56 24.20
N ASP A 2 15.02 -4.04 24.26
CA ASP A 2 13.79 -4.76 24.03
C ASP A 2 13.27 -4.41 22.64
N GLY A 3 12.82 -5.44 21.92
CA GLY A 3 11.78 -5.32 20.91
C GLY A 3 12.23 -4.91 19.52
N ASP A 4 12.57 -5.90 18.69
CA ASP A 4 12.24 -5.87 17.26
C ASP A 4 12.13 -7.34 16.76
N GLU A 5 11.32 -8.13 17.48
CA GLU A 5 10.73 -9.33 16.92
C GLU A 5 9.80 -8.86 15.81
N ARG A 6 10.32 -8.97 14.58
CA ARG A 6 9.70 -8.53 13.33
C ARG A 6 8.25 -9.03 13.30
N ASP A 7 7.29 -8.13 13.49
CA ASP A 7 5.84 -8.40 13.52
C ASP A 7 5.29 -8.76 12.12
N ASN A 8 6.11 -9.35 11.24
CA ASN A 8 5.77 -9.73 9.86
C ASN A 8 4.57 -10.69 9.81
N GLY A 9 4.37 -11.52 10.85
CA GLY A 9 3.24 -12.44 10.94
C GLY A 9 1.87 -11.77 11.13
N ARG A 10 1.83 -10.53 11.62
CA ARG A 10 0.56 -9.84 11.95
C ARG A 10 -0.08 -9.16 10.76
N LEU A 11 0.71 -8.88 9.73
CA LEU A 11 0.22 -8.26 8.50
C LEU A 11 -0.63 -9.25 7.69
N ILE A 12 -0.32 -10.55 7.71
CA ILE A 12 -1.05 -11.57 6.94
C ILE A 12 -2.53 -11.63 7.34
N GLY A 13 -3.42 -11.51 6.36
CA GLY A 13 -4.87 -11.49 6.55
C GLY A 13 -5.43 -10.14 7.00
N ALA A 14 -4.57 -9.17 7.31
CA ALA A 14 -4.97 -7.84 7.73
C ALA A 14 -5.40 -6.99 6.52
N ARG A 15 -6.41 -6.14 6.71
CA ARG A 15 -6.89 -5.25 5.67
C ARG A 15 -6.04 -3.99 5.63
N VAL A 16 -5.35 -3.79 4.51
CA VAL A 16 -4.40 -2.69 4.35
C VAL A 16 -4.91 -1.71 3.31
N LEU A 17 -4.81 -0.42 3.63
CA LEU A 17 -5.11 0.67 2.71
C LEU A 17 -3.80 1.33 2.31
N VAL A 18 -3.47 1.21 1.03
CA VAL A 18 -2.24 1.70 0.42
C VAL A 18 -2.53 3.00 -0.34
N GLY A 19 -2.09 4.13 0.21
CA GLY A 19 -2.11 5.42 -0.46
C GLY A 19 -0.85 5.62 -1.30
N ILE A 20 -0.98 5.59 -2.63
CA ILE A 20 0.12 5.84 -3.56
C ILE A 20 0.00 7.27 -4.07
N THR A 21 1.01 8.08 -3.82
CA THR A 21 1.11 9.47 -4.27
C THR A 21 2.13 9.55 -5.40
N PHE A 22 1.66 9.78 -6.62
CA PHE A 22 2.48 10.07 -7.78
C PHE A 22 2.79 11.57 -7.79
N ARG A 23 4.08 11.91 -7.74
CA ARG A 23 4.56 13.29 -7.89
C ARG A 23 5.27 13.42 -9.22
N ASP A 24 4.67 14.13 -10.17
CA ASP A 24 5.22 14.39 -11.50
C ASP A 24 5.48 15.89 -11.64
N GLY A 25 6.72 16.32 -11.35
CA GLY A 25 7.11 17.73 -11.37
C GLY A 25 6.22 18.60 -10.48
N GLU A 26 5.35 19.40 -11.09
CA GLU A 26 4.40 20.29 -10.41
C GLU A 26 3.03 19.63 -10.13
N ARG A 27 2.71 18.50 -10.76
CA ARG A 27 1.47 17.76 -10.54
C ARG A 27 1.67 16.67 -9.49
N SER A 28 0.73 16.57 -8.56
CA SER A 28 0.66 15.45 -7.62
C SER A 28 -0.71 14.79 -7.73
N SER A 29 -0.71 13.49 -7.98
CA SER A 29 -1.92 12.67 -8.03
C SER A 29 -1.83 11.55 -7.00
N SER A 30 -2.77 11.50 -6.07
CA SER A 30 -2.85 10.45 -5.06
C SER A 30 -3.96 9.46 -5.40
N ILE A 31 -3.61 8.19 -5.49
CA ILE A 31 -4.56 7.07 -5.55
C ILE A 31 -4.54 6.33 -4.22
N GLN A 32 -5.68 5.78 -3.85
CA GLN A 32 -5.81 4.91 -2.67
C GLN A 32 -6.27 3.56 -3.18
N ARG A 33 -5.50 2.53 -2.88
CA ARG A 33 -5.85 1.13 -3.09
C ARG A 33 -6.04 0.48 -1.74
N HIS A 34 -6.81 -0.60 -1.72
CA HIS A 34 -6.95 -1.44 -0.53
C HIS A 34 -6.94 -2.88 -0.94
N GLY A 35 -6.52 -3.72 -0.01
CA GLY A 35 -6.50 -5.16 -0.20
C GLY A 35 -6.21 -5.88 1.10
N ILE A 36 -6.12 -7.20 1.01
CA ILE A 36 -5.76 -8.08 2.10
C ILE A 36 -4.35 -8.57 1.86
N VAL A 37 -3.47 -8.45 2.85
CA VAL A 37 -2.12 -9.02 2.73
C VAL A 37 -2.26 -10.54 2.74
N ILE A 38 -1.92 -11.18 1.64
CA ILE A 38 -1.92 -12.65 1.53
C ILE A 38 -0.53 -13.23 1.84
N ARG A 39 0.52 -12.40 1.70
CA ARG A 39 1.91 -12.80 1.94
C ARG A 39 2.76 -11.62 2.40
N CYS A 40 3.66 -11.85 3.35
CA CYS A 40 4.57 -10.84 3.88
C CYS A 40 5.88 -11.54 4.24
N ASP A 41 6.88 -11.35 3.39
CA ASP A 41 8.23 -11.87 3.55
C ASP A 41 9.23 -10.72 3.68
N ASP A 42 10.49 -11.04 3.97
CA ASP A 42 11.61 -10.09 3.94
C ASP A 42 11.96 -9.63 2.51
N GLU A 43 11.46 -10.34 1.50
CA GLU A 43 11.69 -10.02 0.09
C GLU A 43 10.60 -9.13 -0.51
N VAL A 44 9.32 -9.40 -0.22
CA VAL A 44 8.15 -8.68 -0.76
C VAL A 44 6.92 -8.83 0.13
N ILE A 45 5.96 -7.92 -0.01
CA ILE A 45 4.63 -7.98 0.62
C ILE A 45 3.58 -8.10 -0.48
N GLU A 46 2.86 -9.21 -0.53
CA GLU A 46 1.81 -9.49 -1.52
C GLU A 46 0.43 -9.17 -0.94
N ILE A 47 -0.32 -8.36 -1.67
CA ILE A 47 -1.64 -7.86 -1.27
C ILE A 47 -2.63 -8.19 -2.38
N GLU A 48 -3.74 -8.82 -2.00
CA GLU A 48 -4.87 -9.11 -2.86
C GLU A 48 -5.90 -7.98 -2.77
N SER A 49 -6.10 -7.28 -3.89
CA SER A 49 -7.16 -6.28 -4.03
C SER A 49 -8.53 -6.96 -4.09
N PRO A 50 -9.61 -6.30 -3.64
CA PRO A 50 -10.98 -6.84 -3.77
C PRO A 50 -11.44 -7.00 -5.22
N ASP A 51 -10.78 -6.35 -6.17
CA ASP A 51 -11.04 -6.47 -7.62
C ASP A 51 -10.48 -7.78 -8.21
N GLY A 52 -9.74 -8.56 -7.41
CA GLY A 52 -9.04 -9.79 -7.86
C GLY A 52 -7.62 -9.54 -8.40
N GLU A 53 -7.17 -8.28 -8.40
CA GLU A 53 -5.78 -7.93 -8.74
C GLU A 53 -4.86 -8.10 -7.52
N THR A 54 -3.84 -8.94 -7.63
CA THR A 54 -2.77 -9.05 -6.64
C THR A 54 -1.61 -8.13 -7.01
N PHE A 55 -1.07 -7.41 -6.03
CA PHE A 55 0.09 -6.56 -6.21
C PHE A 55 1.10 -6.77 -5.10
N THR A 56 2.38 -6.68 -5.45
CA THR A 56 3.49 -6.80 -4.51
C THR A 56 4.08 -5.44 -4.22
N LEU A 57 4.29 -5.14 -2.93
CA LEU A 57 5.04 -3.98 -2.48
C LEU A 57 6.43 -4.41 -2.00
N PRO A 58 7.42 -3.49 -2.07
CA PRO A 58 8.70 -3.69 -1.43
C PRO A 58 8.54 -4.02 0.07
N PRO A 59 9.48 -4.78 0.65
CA PRO A 59 9.46 -5.21 2.04
C PRO A 59 9.81 -4.03 2.95
N ALA A 60 8.90 -3.07 3.01
CA ALA A 60 8.99 -1.89 3.86
C ALA A 60 7.85 -1.93 4.89
N PRO A 61 7.87 -2.90 5.84
CA PRO A 61 6.85 -2.99 6.89
C PRO A 61 6.82 -1.72 7.75
N GLU A 62 7.93 -0.99 7.85
CA GLU A 62 8.01 0.34 8.48
C GLU A 62 7.09 1.39 7.84
N SER A 63 6.73 1.22 6.56
CA SER A 63 5.77 2.10 5.87
C SER A 63 4.32 1.77 6.20
N PHE A 64 4.06 0.64 6.87
CA PHE A 64 2.73 0.24 7.34
C PHE A 64 2.55 0.74 8.77
N SER A 65 1.58 1.60 8.96
CA SER A 65 1.19 2.11 10.28
C SER A 65 -0.18 1.55 10.66
N PRO A 66 -0.41 1.12 11.91
CA PRO A 66 -1.71 0.65 12.34
C PRO A 66 -2.76 1.74 12.12
N ALA A 67 -3.82 1.37 11.41
CA ALA A 67 -4.92 2.28 11.16
C ALA A 67 -5.84 2.32 12.39
N ALA A 68 -6.46 3.47 12.63
CA ALA A 68 -7.48 3.54 13.67
C ALA A 68 -8.74 2.81 13.18
N PRO A 69 -9.41 2.00 14.01
CA PRO A 69 -10.72 1.45 13.67
C PRO A 69 -11.70 2.58 13.36
N GLY A 70 -12.48 2.44 12.28
CA GLY A 70 -13.38 3.48 11.79
C GLY A 70 -13.64 3.46 10.28
N GLU A 71 -14.47 4.40 9.82
CA GLU A 71 -14.88 4.50 8.42
C GLU A 71 -14.01 5.50 7.64
N TYR A 72 -13.17 4.99 6.75
CA TYR A 72 -12.34 5.77 5.85
C TYR A 72 -13.03 5.91 4.51
N ARG A 73 -13.43 7.13 4.18
CA ARG A 73 -14.00 7.44 2.86
C ARG A 73 -12.91 7.84 1.88
N LEU A 74 -12.66 7.02 0.88
CA LEU A 74 -11.76 7.30 -0.22
C LEU A 74 -12.31 8.47 -1.02
N ARG A 75 -11.61 9.60 -1.03
CA ARG A 75 -12.00 10.75 -1.86
C ARG A 75 -11.93 10.46 -3.36
N SER A 76 -11.05 9.55 -3.78
CA SER A 76 -10.80 9.26 -5.20
C SER A 76 -11.88 8.40 -5.84
N THR A 77 -12.39 7.38 -5.12
CA THR A 77 -13.40 6.44 -5.64
C THR A 77 -14.78 6.64 -4.99
N GLY A 78 -14.85 7.34 -3.86
CA GLY A 78 -16.06 7.47 -3.05
C GLY A 78 -16.33 6.26 -2.15
N GLU A 79 -15.49 5.23 -2.20
CA GLU A 79 -15.64 4.00 -1.43
C GLU A 79 -15.41 4.24 0.07
N VAL A 80 -16.15 3.53 0.92
CA VAL A 80 -16.01 3.59 2.37
C VAL A 80 -15.38 2.28 2.83
N ILE A 81 -14.18 2.37 3.39
CA ILE A 81 -13.49 1.25 4.04
C ILE A 81 -13.75 1.36 5.53
N THR A 82 -14.45 0.37 6.06
CA THR A 82 -14.71 0.25 7.49
C THR A 82 -13.63 -0.62 8.12
N ASP A 83 -13.03 -0.13 9.20
CA ASP A 83 -12.02 -0.81 10.03
C ASP A 83 -10.84 -1.38 9.21
N PRO A 84 -10.03 -0.54 8.55
CA PRO A 84 -8.73 -1.00 8.06
C PRO A 84 -7.83 -1.37 9.26
N ASP A 85 -7.01 -2.40 9.10
CA ASP A 85 -6.02 -2.78 10.10
C ASP A 85 -4.75 -1.93 9.99
N TYR A 86 -4.31 -1.65 8.75
CA TYR A 86 -3.09 -0.88 8.49
C TYR A 86 -3.24 0.10 7.33
N LEU A 87 -2.47 1.18 7.41
CA LEU A 87 -2.32 2.21 6.38
C LEU A 87 -0.87 2.18 5.89
N ALA A 88 -0.68 2.01 4.58
CA ALA A 88 0.61 2.14 3.93
C ALA A 88 0.61 3.39 3.04
N THR A 89 1.68 4.18 3.09
CA THR A 89 1.82 5.36 2.22
C THR A 89 3.06 5.23 1.36
N TRP A 90 2.86 5.27 0.04
CA TRP A 90 3.91 5.21 -0.96
C TRP A 90 3.96 6.53 -1.71
N THR A 91 5.15 7.07 -1.89
CA THR A 91 5.34 8.26 -2.74
C THR A 91 6.23 7.86 -3.90
N VAL A 92 5.67 7.90 -5.10
CA VAL A 92 6.40 7.68 -6.35
C VAL A 92 6.77 9.05 -6.89
N ASP A 93 8.03 9.43 -6.74
CA ASP A 93 8.58 10.63 -7.34
C ASP A 93 8.91 10.31 -8.80
N GLY A 94 8.10 10.82 -9.73
CA GLY A 94 8.28 10.69 -11.17
C GLY A 94 9.42 11.54 -11.70
N ARG A 95 10.52 11.67 -10.94
CA ARG A 95 11.69 12.42 -11.40
C ARG A 95 12.50 11.54 -12.35
N GLY A 96 12.00 11.46 -13.57
CA GLY A 96 12.76 11.19 -14.79
C GLY A 96 13.31 9.78 -14.93
N GLU A 97 12.45 8.81 -15.21
CA GLU A 97 12.66 7.89 -16.33
C GLU A 97 11.35 7.15 -16.55
N ASP A 98 10.68 7.45 -17.65
CA ASP A 98 9.70 6.58 -18.25
C ASP A 98 10.40 5.21 -18.45
N PRO A 99 10.01 4.10 -17.78
CA PRO A 99 10.47 2.81 -18.24
C PRO A 99 9.96 2.70 -19.68
N ALA A 100 10.92 2.57 -20.61
CA ALA A 100 10.78 2.77 -22.04
C ALA A 100 9.42 2.35 -22.63
N PRO A 101 8.91 3.04 -23.67
CA PRO A 101 7.75 2.55 -24.38
C PRO A 101 8.01 1.11 -24.79
N TYR A 102 7.12 0.21 -24.38
CA TYR A 102 7.15 -1.20 -24.73
C TYR A 102 7.15 -1.28 -26.27
N LEU A 103 8.32 -1.47 -26.87
CA LEU A 103 8.48 -1.67 -28.30
C LEU A 103 8.21 -3.16 -28.58
N PRO A 104 7.27 -3.49 -29.48
CA PRO A 104 7.09 -4.87 -29.96
C PRO A 104 8.25 -5.32 -30.86
#